data_AF-T1AZY5-F1
#
_entry.id   AF-T1AZY5-F1
#
_cell.length_a   1.000
_cell.length_b   1.000
_cell.length_c   1.000
_cell.angle_alpha   90.00
_cell.angle_beta   90.00
_cell.angle_gamma   90.00
#
_symmetry.space_group_name_H-M   'P 1'
#
loop_
_entity.id
_entity.type
_entity.pdbx_description
1 polymer ?
#
loop_
_entity_poly.entity_id
_entity_poly.type
_entity_poly.pdbx_seq_one_letter_code
_entity_poly.pdbx_strand_id
1 'polypeptide(L)' 'MVFLKDVKLDKPIVLLSFLDNSAIGVMTLKYIIENMKMSQFAHVSSPFIPPVTVFVAGKLRHPFR' A
#
# COMPACT_ATOMS: atom_id res chain seq x y z
N MET A 1 14.13 -2.61 4.59
CA MET A 1 13.53 -2.98 5.89
C MET A 1 12.01 -2.95 5.76
N VAL A 2 11.32 -3.98 6.24
CA VAL A 2 9.85 -4.04 6.23
C VAL A 2 9.38 -3.77 7.65
N PHE A 3 8.45 -2.83 7.81
CA PHE A 3 7.82 -2.54 9.08
C PHE A 3 6.44 -3.17 9.11
N LEU A 4 6.19 -4.06 10.06
CA LEU A 4 4.96 -4.81 10.21
C LEU A 4 4.30 -4.47 11.54
N LYS A 5 2.97 -4.29 11.51
CA LYS A 5 2.12 -4.34 12.69
C LYS A 5 1.74 -5.79 12.95
N ASP A 6 1.47 -6.09 14.22
CA ASP A 6 1.05 -7.43 14.62
C ASP A 6 -0.33 -7.76 14.03
N VAL A 7 -0.39 -8.76 13.16
CA VAL A 7 -1.62 -9.17 12.47
C VAL A 7 -1.57 -10.69 12.24
N LYS A 8 -2.68 -11.38 12.55
CA LYS A 8 -2.82 -12.81 12.26
C LYS A 8 -3.44 -12.98 10.88
N LEU A 9 -2.67 -13.56 9.95
CA LEU A 9 -3.14 -13.91 8.61
C LEU A 9 -3.28 -15.44 8.54
N ASP A 10 -4.46 -15.92 8.16
CA ASP A 10 -4.66 -17.34 7.84
C ASP A 10 -4.67 -17.48 6.31
N LYS A 11 -3.60 -18.08 5.76
CA LYS A 11 -3.42 -18.36 4.33
C LYS A 11 -3.89 -17.22 3.41
N PRO A 12 -3.29 -16.02 3.52
CA PRO A 12 -3.75 -14.84 2.81
C PRO A 12 -3.48 -14.95 1.30
N ILE A 13 -4.35 -14.31 0.50
CA ILE A 13 -4.08 -14.01 -0.91
C ILE A 13 -3.47 -12.62 -0.99
N VAL A 14 -2.34 -12.49 -1.69
CA VAL A 14 -1.65 -11.21 -1.87
C VAL A 14 -1.94 -10.67 -3.27
N LEU A 15 -2.49 -9.46 -3.33
CA LEU A 15 -2.71 -8.72 -4.57
C LEU A 15 -1.69 -7.57 -4.64
N LEU A 16 -0.97 -7.44 -5.75
CA LEU A 16 0.10 -6.45 -5.92
C LEU A 16 -0.12 -5.65 -7.20
N SER A 17 0.16 -4.35 -7.12
CA SER A 17 0.24 -3.46 -8.28
C SER A 17 1.22 -2.36 -8.00
N PHE A 18 1.96 -1.98 -9.03
CA PHE A 18 2.89 -0.85 -9.01
C PHE A 18 2.38 0.25 -9.92
N LEU A 19 2.94 1.45 -9.74
CA LEU A 19 2.67 2.56 -10.65
C LEU A 19 3.26 2.24 -12.03
N ASP A 20 2.40 2.26 -13.02
CA ASP A 20 2.70 2.14 -14.43
C ASP A 20 2.10 3.33 -15.19
N ASN A 21 2.22 3.34 -16.51
CA ASN A 21 1.70 4.44 -17.34
C ASN A 21 0.17 4.56 -17.28
N SER A 22 -0.53 3.47 -16.96
CA SER A 22 -2.00 3.43 -16.93
C SER A 22 -2.59 3.77 -15.56
N ALA A 23 -1.84 3.54 -14.48
CA ALA A 23 -2.28 3.56 -13.09
C ALA A 23 -3.49 2.67 -12.77
N ILE A 24 -3.96 1.83 -13.72
CA ILE A 24 -5.18 1.03 -13.59
C ILE A 24 -5.05 0.09 -12.40
N GLY A 25 -3.94 -0.65 -12.30
CA GLY A 25 -3.77 -1.61 -11.20
C GLY A 25 -3.72 -0.96 -9.81
N VAL A 26 -3.11 0.21 -9.68
CA VAL A 26 -3.07 0.97 -8.40
C VAL A 26 -4.47 1.46 -8.03
N MET A 27 -5.25 1.93 -9.02
CA MET A 27 -6.64 2.33 -8.81
C MET A 27 -7.53 1.14 -8.44
N THR A 28 -7.37 0.00 -9.11
CA THR A 28 -8.10 -1.23 -8.81
C THR A 28 -7.79 -1.74 -7.40
N LEU A 29 -6.51 -1.78 -7.00
CA LEU A 29 -6.14 -2.15 -5.62
C LEU A 29 -6.69 -1.17 -4.59
N LYS A 30 -6.63 0.13 -4.87
CA LYS A 30 -7.21 1.15 -3.98
C LYS A 30 -8.71 0.92 -3.81
N TYR A 31 -9.42 0.65 -4.90
CA TYR A 31 -10.86 0.34 -4.86
C TYR A 31 -11.14 -0.91 -4.02
N ILE A 32 -10.38 -1.99 -4.17
CA ILE A 32 -10.55 -3.21 -3.37
C ILE A 32 -10.30 -2.93 -1.89
N ILE A 33 -9.20 -2.24 -1.55
CA ILE A 33 -8.83 -1.87 -0.17
C ILE A 33 -9.95 -1.06 0.51
N GLU A 34 -10.51 -0.07 -0.20
CA GLU A 34 -11.56 0.80 0.31
C GLU A 34 -12.88 0.04 0.52
N ASN A 35 -13.31 -0.77 -0.45
CA ASN A 35 -14.58 -1.51 -0.36
C ASN A 35 -14.53 -2.65 0.66
N MET A 36 -13.39 -3.34 0.77
CA MET A 36 -13.19 -4.39 1.77
C MET A 36 -12.82 -3.83 3.15
N LYS A 37 -12.75 -2.50 3.30
CA LYS A 37 -12.39 -1.80 4.54
C LYS A 37 -11.08 -2.32 5.15
N MET A 38 -10.10 -2.63 4.31
CA MET A 38 -8.81 -3.15 4.75
C MET A 38 -8.02 -2.08 5.50
N SER A 39 -7.27 -2.50 6.52
CA SER A 39 -6.38 -1.62 7.28
C SER A 39 -4.93 -1.85 6.87
N GLN A 40 -4.13 -0.78 6.89
CA GLN A 40 -2.69 -0.88 6.63
C GLN A 40 -1.99 -1.53 7.83
N PHE A 41 -1.33 -2.65 7.59
CA PHE A 41 -0.53 -3.36 8.60
C PHE A 41 0.97 -3.42 8.25
N ALA A 42 1.40 -2.96 7.07
CA ALA A 42 2.79 -2.99 6.64
C ALA A 42 3.22 -1.70 5.91
N HIS A 43 4.55 -1.50 5.80
CA HIS A 43 5.16 -0.69 4.75
C HIS A 43 6.61 -1.13 4.48
N VAL A 44 7.09 -0.88 3.27
CA VAL A 44 8.47 -1.20 2.87
C VAL A 44 9.30 0.08 2.88
N SER A 45 10.39 0.08 3.65
CA SER A 45 11.40 1.12 3.63
C SER A 45 12.66 0.62 2.94
N SER A 46 13.15 1.37 1.96
CA SER A 46 14.35 1.03 1.21
C SER A 46 15.05 2.31 0.79
N PRO A 47 16.40 2.36 0.77
CA PRO A 47 17.13 3.50 0.22
C PRO A 47 16.85 3.70 -1.29
N PHE A 48 16.33 2.68 -1.97
CA PHE A 48 15.94 2.74 -3.38
C PHE A 48 14.51 3.25 -3.61
N ILE A 49 13.70 3.39 -2.55
CA ILE A 49 12.38 4.02 -2.63
C ILE A 49 12.59 5.52 -2.35
N PRO A 50 12.08 6.43 -3.19
CA PRO A 50 12.20 7.87 -2.95
C PRO A 50 11.75 8.23 -1.53
N PRO A 51 12.54 9.02 -0.76
CA PRO A 51 12.24 9.38 0.62
C PRO A 51 11.18 10.50 0.66
N VAL A 52 10.02 10.22 0.07
CA VAL A 52 8.91 11.15 -0.10
C VAL A 52 7.69 10.65 0.66
N THR A 53 6.75 11.57 0.91
CA THR A 53 5.47 11.26 1.53
C THR A 53 4.35 11.68 0.59
N VAL A 54 3.34 10.83 0.43
CA VAL A 54 2.18 11.09 -0.43
C VAL A 54 1.10 11.78 0.40
N PHE A 55 0.72 13.00 0.02
CA PHE A 55 -0.38 13.74 0.64
C PHE A 55 -1.51 13.95 -0.36
N VAL A 56 -2.62 13.23 -0.18
CA VAL A 56 -3.78 13.29 -1.07
C VAL A 56 -5.06 13.29 -0.24
N ALA A 57 -5.98 14.21 -0.55
CA ALA A 57 -7.27 14.35 0.13
C ALA A 57 -7.15 14.48 1.66
N GLY A 58 -6.20 15.29 2.12
CA GLY A 58 -5.95 15.52 3.55
C GLY A 58 -5.27 14.35 4.28
N LYS A 59 -4.89 13.28 3.57
CA LYS A 59 -4.28 12.08 4.16
C LYS A 59 -2.81 11.98 3.79
N LEU A 60 -1.96 11.91 4.81
CA LEU A 60 -0.52 11.68 4.71
C LEU A 60 -0.23 10.18 4.70
N ARG A 61 0.53 9.67 3.72
CA ARG A 61 0.80 8.23 3.56
C ARG A 61 2.23 7.96 3.07
N HIS A 62 2.82 6.86 3.55
CA HIS A 62 4.05 6.31 2.99
C HIS A 62 3.81 5.85 1.53
N PRO A 63 4.78 6.04 0.61
CA PRO A 63 4.60 5.74 -0.82
C PRO A 63 4.39 4.24 -1.10
N PHE A 64 4.99 3.37 -0.29
CA PHE A 64 4.86 1.91 -0.41
C PHE A 64 4.19 1.35 0.85
N ARG A 65 3.06 0.65 0.72
CA ARG A 65 2.25 0.18 1.85
C ARG A 65 1.72 -1.23 1.60
#